data_AF-A0A954BRS1-F1
#
_entry.id   AF-A0A954BRS1-F1
#
_cell.length_a   1.000
_cell.length_b   1.000
_cell.length_c   1.000
_cell.angle_alpha   90.00
_cell.angle_beta   90.00
_cell.angle_gamma   90.00
#
_symmetry.space_group_name_H-M   'P 1'
#
loop_
_entity.id
_entity.type
_entity.pdbx_description
1 polymer ?
#
loop_
_entity_poly.entity_id
_entity_poly.type
_entity_poly.pdbx_seq_one_letter_code
_entity_poly.pdbx_strand_id
1 'polypeptide(L)'
;MQKHRLPGLMALLTLGCTLLAVGCSTTKKANDEPACGGEACGGSACGSETCGGETAGDKLEERFAETWDVAVTLSGDAEAGRKFFNEEGFDEGMPCAACHAFDKADTMTTDAGDHQRAAVSVYAARWRTNIKNTGSHNSTLGGDVCVPYWQGGPKEGAGAQQLADLDAFFKAESGPKDHATAVNIDWKGRTFTIPETLTGGDAARGEKQAVRYCGTCHEVNDAEPLYDVGVRHLKGGTVATDRLDRLAKRIKDKGKSNNDFMPGFNDQRMPEQDLLDILAFFEKK
;
A
#
# COMPACT_ATOMS: atom_id res chain seq x y z
N MET A 1 -9.54 -10.49 -27.12
CA MET A 1 -10.46 -10.70 -25.98
C MET A 1 -11.48 -9.56 -25.98
N GLN A 2 -12.76 -9.91 -26.04
CA GLN A 2 -13.87 -8.98 -26.28
C GLN A 2 -14.17 -8.12 -25.05
N LYS A 3 -14.21 -6.80 -25.22
CA LYS A 3 -14.64 -5.83 -24.20
C LYS A 3 -16.18 -5.76 -24.17
N HIS A 4 -16.78 -6.13 -23.05
CA HIS A 4 -18.20 -5.84 -22.79
C HIS A 4 -18.34 -4.37 -22.34
N ARG A 5 -19.07 -3.58 -23.14
CA ARG A 5 -19.59 -2.26 -22.74
C ARG A 5 -20.99 -2.45 -22.18
N LEU A 6 -21.25 -1.98 -20.96
CA LEU A 6 -22.60 -1.85 -20.41
C LEU A 6 -23.17 -0.45 -20.75
N PRO A 7 -24.45 -0.35 -21.15
CA PRO A 7 -25.09 0.93 -21.45
C PRO A 7 -25.63 1.61 -20.18
N GLY A 8 -25.53 2.94 -20.17
CA GLY A 8 -26.01 3.79 -19.09
C GLY A 8 -27.54 3.85 -18.98
N LEU A 9 -28.01 4.03 -17.75
CA LEU A 9 -29.39 4.37 -17.44
C LEU A 9 -29.41 5.78 -16.82
N MET A 10 -29.97 6.73 -17.56
CA MET A 10 -30.42 8.02 -17.04
C MET A 10 -31.69 7.82 -16.22
N ALA A 11 -31.74 8.34 -15.00
CA ALA A 11 -32.98 8.58 -14.27
C ALA A 11 -33.07 10.08 -13.93
N LEU A 12 -34.00 10.75 -14.60
CA LEU A 12 -34.52 12.06 -14.22
C LEU A 12 -35.21 11.96 -12.86
N LEU A 13 -34.94 12.90 -11.95
CA LEU A 13 -35.83 13.20 -10.83
C LEU A 13 -36.06 14.71 -10.77
N THR A 14 -37.34 15.03 -10.92
CA THR A 14 -37.96 16.36 -11.03
C THR A 14 -37.98 17.13 -9.72
N LEU A 15 -37.90 18.45 -9.87
CA LEU A 15 -38.07 19.50 -8.88
C LEU A 15 -39.34 19.34 -8.01
N GLY A 16 -39.19 19.63 -6.72
CA GLY A 16 -40.27 20.01 -5.81
C GLY A 16 -39.81 21.19 -4.95
N CYS A 17 -40.39 22.36 -5.23
CA CYS A 17 -40.08 23.65 -4.65
C CYS A 17 -41.15 24.01 -3.60
N THR A 18 -40.78 24.24 -2.34
CA THR A 18 -41.57 25.09 -1.43
C THR A 18 -40.67 25.88 -0.48
N LEU A 19 -40.96 27.17 -0.45
CA LEU A 19 -40.33 28.30 0.23
C LEU A 19 -40.67 28.42 1.73
N LEU A 20 -39.96 29.35 2.38
CA LEU A 20 -40.17 30.07 3.66
C LEU A 20 -39.48 29.45 4.89
N ALA A 21 -38.77 30.17 5.76
CA ALA A 21 -38.41 31.59 5.82
C ALA A 21 -37.44 31.81 7.02
N VAL A 22 -36.54 32.78 6.85
CA VAL A 22 -36.02 33.73 7.87
C VAL A 22 -35.14 33.21 9.02
N GLY A 23 -33.91 33.75 9.09
CA GLY A 23 -33.41 34.32 10.34
C GLY A 23 -31.96 34.04 10.72
N CYS A 24 -31.17 35.12 10.77
CA CYS A 24 -29.95 35.34 11.57
C CYS A 24 -28.59 34.78 11.12
N SER A 25 -27.82 35.72 10.56
CA SER A 25 -26.37 35.94 10.69
C SER A 25 -25.68 35.25 11.89
N THR A 26 -24.56 34.58 11.62
CA THR A 26 -23.22 35.01 12.08
C THR A 26 -22.13 34.13 11.48
N THR A 27 -21.08 34.77 11.00
CA THR A 27 -19.80 34.20 10.59
C THR A 27 -19.11 33.47 11.75
N LYS A 28 -18.64 32.23 11.56
CA LYS A 28 -17.48 31.71 12.29
C LYS A 28 -16.82 30.54 11.56
N LYS A 29 -15.54 30.71 11.22
CA LYS A 29 -14.59 29.64 10.88
C LYS A 29 -14.35 28.81 12.15
N ALA A 30 -14.37 27.49 12.04
CA ALA A 30 -13.89 26.59 13.09
C ALA A 30 -12.58 25.96 12.62
N ASN A 31 -11.47 26.63 12.97
CA ASN A 31 -10.19 26.00 13.26
C ASN A 31 -10.07 26.10 14.78
N ASP A 32 -10.36 25.02 15.49
CA ASP A 32 -10.08 24.93 16.93
C ASP A 32 -8.91 23.97 17.11
N GLU A 33 -7.70 24.53 17.11
CA GLU A 33 -6.58 23.98 17.86
C GLU A 33 -6.82 24.26 19.35
N PRO A 34 -6.59 23.30 20.26
CA PRO A 34 -6.63 23.61 21.68
C PRO A 34 -5.41 24.45 22.07
N ALA A 35 -5.69 25.66 22.58
CA ALA A 35 -4.73 26.57 23.16
C ALA A 35 -4.07 25.97 24.42
N CYS A 36 -2.75 25.89 24.42
CA CYS A 36 -1.96 25.79 25.65
C CYS A 36 -1.91 27.19 26.28
N GLY A 37 -2.68 27.39 27.36
CA GLY A 37 -2.56 28.54 28.24
C GLY A 37 -1.22 28.50 28.99
N GLY A 38 -0.55 29.65 29.05
CA GLY A 38 0.68 29.83 29.82
C GLY A 38 0.41 30.10 31.29
N GLU A 39 1.26 29.60 32.17
CA GLU A 39 2.00 30.40 33.16
C GLU A 39 3.04 29.51 33.88
N ALA A 40 4.04 30.18 34.44
CA ALA A 40 5.38 29.68 34.70
C ALA A 40 5.51 28.68 35.86
N CYS A 41 6.28 27.62 35.64
CA CYS A 41 7.18 26.91 36.55
C CYS A 41 8.29 26.35 35.65
N GLY A 42 9.59 26.63 35.77
CA GLY A 42 10.36 26.75 36.99
C GLY A 42 11.27 25.52 37.14
N GLY A 43 12.22 25.33 36.22
CA GLY A 43 13.39 24.47 36.43
C GLY A 43 13.25 22.97 36.12
N SER A 44 14.29 22.47 35.45
CA SER A 44 14.68 21.05 35.32
C SER A 44 13.89 20.17 34.35
N ALA A 45 14.64 19.63 33.37
CA ALA A 45 14.34 18.43 32.60
C ALA A 45 13.00 18.39 31.83
N CYS A 46 12.94 19.04 30.67
CA CYS A 46 12.07 18.55 29.60
C CYS A 46 12.83 17.48 28.83
N GLY A 47 12.75 16.26 29.36
CA GLY A 47 13.03 15.06 28.60
C GLY A 47 12.16 15.03 27.35
N SER A 48 12.72 14.43 26.31
CA SER A 48 12.00 13.94 25.15
C SER A 48 10.77 13.14 25.61
N GLU A 49 9.60 13.78 25.63
CA GLU A 49 8.34 13.07 25.59
C GLU A 49 8.25 12.42 24.22
N THR A 50 8.80 11.20 24.15
CA THR A 50 8.42 10.21 23.17
C THR A 50 6.90 10.14 23.16
N CYS A 51 6.27 10.55 22.05
CA CYS A 51 4.91 10.17 21.76
C CYS A 51 4.79 8.65 21.96
N GLY A 52 3.96 8.26 22.94
CA GLY A 52 3.53 6.90 23.26
C GLY A 52 4.47 5.78 22.80
N GLY A 53 5.41 5.39 23.67
CA GLY A 53 6.04 4.08 23.53
C GLY A 53 4.98 2.99 23.72
N GLU A 54 4.44 2.47 22.61
CA GLU A 54 3.60 1.28 22.60
C GLU A 54 4.41 0.08 23.10
N THR A 55 3.86 -0.58 24.12
CA THR A 55 4.44 -1.75 24.78
C THR A 55 4.39 -2.97 23.86
N ALA A 56 5.27 -3.92 24.13
CA ALA A 56 5.40 -5.19 23.43
C ALA A 56 4.06 -5.86 23.02
N GLY A 57 3.78 -5.85 21.72
CA GLY A 57 3.00 -6.88 21.04
C GLY A 57 1.49 -6.71 21.06
N ASP A 58 0.97 -5.75 20.30
CA ASP A 58 -0.34 -5.92 19.67
C ASP A 58 -0.22 -7.09 18.67
N LYS A 59 -0.54 -8.31 19.11
CA LYS A 59 -0.60 -9.44 18.19
C LYS A 59 -1.75 -9.17 17.23
N LEU A 60 -1.49 -9.19 15.93
CA LEU A 60 -2.52 -9.10 14.89
C LEU A 60 -3.69 -10.06 15.16
N GLU A 61 -3.38 -11.21 15.73
CA GLU A 61 -4.35 -12.21 16.18
C GLU A 61 -5.29 -11.70 17.26
N GLU A 62 -4.89 -10.80 18.15
CA GLU A 62 -5.75 -10.23 19.20
C GLU A 62 -6.65 -9.14 18.61
N ARG A 63 -6.12 -8.35 17.67
CA ARG A 63 -6.87 -7.28 17.00
C ARG A 63 -7.95 -7.81 16.05
N PHE A 64 -7.67 -8.92 15.39
CA PHE A 64 -8.57 -9.55 14.42
C PHE A 64 -9.07 -10.92 14.88
N ALA A 65 -8.99 -11.20 16.18
CA ALA A 65 -9.33 -12.50 16.79
C ALA A 65 -10.70 -12.97 16.37
N GLU A 66 -11.71 -12.12 16.48
CA GLU A 66 -13.10 -12.47 16.22
C GLU A 66 -13.32 -12.90 14.76
N THR A 67 -12.81 -12.11 13.81
CA THR A 67 -12.94 -12.42 12.38
C THR A 67 -12.15 -13.68 12.01
N TRP A 68 -10.94 -13.82 12.55
CA TRP A 68 -10.08 -14.96 12.27
C TRP A 68 -10.59 -16.26 12.88
N ASP A 69 -11.07 -16.22 14.13
CA ASP A 69 -11.65 -17.37 14.83
C ASP A 69 -12.88 -17.89 14.08
N VAL A 70 -13.68 -17.00 13.48
CA VAL A 70 -14.74 -17.42 12.56
C VAL A 70 -14.16 -18.02 11.28
N ALA A 71 -13.21 -17.34 10.62
CA ALA A 71 -12.63 -17.77 9.35
C ALA A 71 -12.07 -19.20 9.40
N VAL A 72 -11.38 -19.59 10.47
CA VAL A 72 -10.81 -20.94 10.61
C VAL A 72 -11.85 -22.05 10.78
N THR A 73 -13.10 -21.70 11.08
CA THR A 73 -14.22 -22.67 11.13
C THR A 73 -14.93 -22.82 9.78
N LEU A 74 -14.70 -21.89 8.86
CA LEU A 74 -15.32 -21.90 7.53
C LEU A 74 -14.55 -22.81 6.58
N SER A 75 -15.26 -23.32 5.57
CA SER A 75 -14.63 -23.96 4.42
C SER A 75 -14.30 -22.88 3.39
N GLY A 76 -13.00 -22.68 3.14
CA GLY A 76 -12.52 -21.76 2.12
C GLY A 76 -12.52 -22.35 0.71
N ASP A 77 -12.67 -21.50 -0.29
CA ASP A 77 -12.51 -21.81 -1.71
C ASP A 77 -11.24 -21.15 -2.26
N ALA A 78 -10.29 -21.96 -2.74
CA ALA A 78 -9.01 -21.47 -3.26
C ALA A 78 -9.16 -20.62 -4.53
N GLU A 79 -10.16 -20.88 -5.37
CA GLU A 79 -10.41 -20.08 -6.57
C GLU A 79 -10.99 -18.72 -6.20
N ALA A 80 -11.93 -18.69 -5.25
CA ALA A 80 -12.44 -17.45 -4.68
C ALA A 80 -11.33 -16.64 -4.01
N GLY A 81 -10.43 -17.29 -3.26
CA GLY A 81 -9.29 -16.63 -2.62
C GLY A 81 -8.31 -16.04 -3.62
N ARG A 82 -8.02 -16.78 -4.69
CA ARG A 82 -7.21 -16.27 -5.81
C ARG A 82 -7.87 -15.06 -6.46
N LYS A 83 -9.18 -15.10 -6.69
CA LYS A 83 -9.93 -13.99 -7.26
C LYS A 83 -9.86 -12.76 -6.36
N PHE A 84 -10.14 -12.93 -5.06
CA PHE A 84 -10.02 -11.87 -4.07
C PHE A 84 -8.62 -11.24 -4.08
N PHE A 85 -7.56 -12.05 -4.15
CA PHE A 85 -6.19 -11.57 -4.23
C PHE A 85 -5.89 -10.74 -5.49
N ASN A 86 -6.39 -11.16 -6.66
CA ASN A 86 -6.01 -10.57 -7.95
C ASN A 86 -6.92 -9.45 -8.44
N GLU A 87 -8.20 -9.49 -8.08
CA GLU A 87 -9.24 -8.70 -8.76
C GLU A 87 -10.02 -7.80 -7.81
N GLU A 88 -10.18 -8.20 -6.54
CA GLU A 88 -11.02 -7.45 -5.61
C GLU A 88 -10.22 -6.34 -4.92
N GLY A 89 -10.60 -5.11 -5.22
CA GLY A 89 -10.27 -3.93 -4.43
C GLY A 89 -11.52 -3.41 -3.72
N PHE A 90 -11.33 -2.69 -2.62
CA PHE A 90 -12.41 -1.97 -1.94
C PHE A 90 -12.52 -0.55 -2.53
N ASP A 91 -12.76 0.47 -1.71
CA ASP A 91 -13.06 1.83 -2.15
C ASP A 91 -11.95 2.47 -3.00
N GLU A 92 -10.68 2.08 -2.80
CA GLU A 92 -9.55 2.55 -3.62
C GLU A 92 -9.27 1.68 -4.87
N GLY A 93 -10.05 0.61 -5.09
CA GLY A 93 -9.98 -0.23 -6.30
C GLY A 93 -8.68 -1.04 -6.45
N MET A 94 -7.82 -1.07 -5.43
CA MET A 94 -6.50 -1.71 -5.50
C MET A 94 -6.56 -3.16 -4.97
N PRO A 95 -6.35 -4.19 -5.82
CA PRO A 95 -6.26 -5.56 -5.35
C PRO A 95 -4.93 -5.83 -4.64
N CYS A 96 -4.86 -6.90 -3.85
CA CYS A 96 -3.64 -7.33 -3.16
C CYS A 96 -2.46 -7.48 -4.14
N ALA A 97 -2.74 -8.01 -5.34
CA ALA A 97 -1.77 -8.26 -6.40
C ALA A 97 -1.13 -6.99 -7.00
N ALA A 98 -1.74 -5.81 -6.79
CA ALA A 98 -1.12 -4.53 -7.17
C ALA A 98 0.09 -4.19 -6.27
N CYS A 99 0.12 -4.73 -5.05
CA CYS A 99 1.23 -4.51 -4.10
C CYS A 99 2.12 -5.74 -3.92
N HIS A 100 1.59 -6.95 -4.13
CA HIS A 100 2.28 -8.20 -3.86
C HIS A 100 2.34 -9.08 -5.11
N ALA A 101 3.53 -9.50 -5.50
CA ALA A 101 3.67 -10.60 -6.45
C ALA A 101 3.30 -11.95 -5.81
N PHE A 102 2.89 -12.90 -6.64
CA PHE A 102 2.66 -14.29 -6.26
C PHE A 102 3.10 -15.21 -7.41
N ASP A 103 4.41 -15.37 -7.57
CA ASP A 103 5.02 -16.26 -8.57
C ASP A 103 6.10 -17.16 -7.94
N LYS A 104 6.22 -18.37 -8.44
CA LYS A 104 7.19 -19.37 -7.98
C LYS A 104 8.65 -19.01 -8.27
N ALA A 105 8.91 -18.07 -9.16
CA ALA A 105 10.25 -17.58 -9.45
C ALA A 105 10.56 -16.28 -8.67
N ASP A 106 9.63 -15.78 -7.86
CA ASP A 106 9.85 -14.60 -7.02
C ASP A 106 10.98 -14.84 -5.99
N THR A 107 11.64 -13.75 -5.63
CA THR A 107 12.59 -13.68 -4.53
C THR A 107 12.19 -12.56 -3.57
N MET A 108 12.90 -12.44 -2.44
CA MET A 108 12.66 -11.32 -1.50
C MET A 108 12.98 -9.94 -2.09
N THR A 109 13.75 -9.88 -3.17
CA THR A 109 14.23 -8.63 -3.80
C THR A 109 13.69 -8.40 -5.20
N THR A 110 13.15 -9.43 -5.86
CA THR A 110 12.80 -9.37 -7.28
C THR A 110 11.55 -10.18 -7.55
N ASP A 111 10.60 -9.58 -8.24
CA ASP A 111 9.43 -10.27 -8.76
C ASP A 111 9.76 -10.90 -10.12
N ALA A 112 9.20 -12.07 -10.41
CA ALA A 112 9.51 -12.85 -11.63
C ALA A 112 8.96 -12.22 -12.93
N GLY A 113 8.06 -11.26 -12.83
CA GLY A 113 7.47 -10.55 -13.97
C GLY A 113 8.20 -9.26 -14.35
N ASP A 114 7.72 -8.61 -15.41
CA ASP A 114 8.26 -7.33 -15.88
C ASP A 114 7.97 -6.15 -14.94
N HIS A 115 7.13 -6.37 -13.93
CA HIS A 115 6.72 -5.38 -12.95
C HIS A 115 7.24 -5.76 -11.56
N GLN A 116 7.94 -4.82 -10.93
CA GLN A 116 8.27 -4.87 -9.52
C GLN A 116 7.15 -4.18 -8.74
N ARG A 117 6.50 -4.90 -7.82
CA ARG A 117 5.49 -4.33 -6.94
C ARG A 117 6.12 -3.64 -5.74
N ALA A 118 5.36 -2.76 -5.09
CA ALA A 118 5.87 -2.00 -3.95
C ALA A 118 6.26 -2.89 -2.75
N ALA A 119 5.53 -3.96 -2.48
CA ALA A 119 5.80 -4.87 -1.38
C ALA A 119 6.48 -6.16 -1.85
N VAL A 120 7.08 -6.89 -0.90
CA VAL A 120 7.69 -8.20 -1.21
C VAL A 120 6.63 -9.19 -1.71
N SER A 121 7.08 -10.14 -2.52
CA SER A 121 6.24 -11.29 -2.91
C SER A 121 5.63 -11.97 -1.69
N VAL A 122 4.38 -12.43 -1.84
CA VAL A 122 3.70 -13.27 -0.84
C VAL A 122 3.66 -14.74 -1.26
N TYR A 123 4.34 -15.11 -2.35
CA TYR A 123 4.59 -16.51 -2.64
C TYR A 123 5.31 -17.17 -1.46
N ALA A 124 4.86 -18.36 -1.04
CA ALA A 124 5.38 -19.07 0.13
C ALA A 124 5.29 -18.31 1.48
N ALA A 125 4.54 -17.20 1.57
CA ALA A 125 4.44 -16.40 2.78
C ALA A 125 3.74 -17.10 3.96
N ARG A 126 2.93 -18.13 3.69
CA ARG A 126 2.29 -18.97 4.71
C ARG A 126 3.28 -19.66 5.66
N TRP A 127 4.55 -19.73 5.30
CA TRP A 127 5.60 -20.34 6.11
C TRP A 127 6.33 -19.33 7.00
N ARG A 128 6.05 -18.04 6.82
CA ARG A 128 6.60 -16.95 7.65
C ARG A 128 5.89 -16.96 9.01
N THR A 129 6.62 -16.60 10.05
CA THR A 129 6.12 -16.45 11.43
C THR A 129 6.01 -14.98 11.84
N ASN A 130 6.40 -14.07 10.95
CA ASN A 130 6.18 -12.66 11.11
C ASN A 130 5.47 -12.05 9.90
N ILE A 131 4.42 -11.29 10.18
CA ILE A 131 4.23 -10.03 9.46
C ILE A 131 5.14 -8.99 10.13
N LYS A 132 5.17 -8.94 11.49
CA LYS A 132 6.14 -8.21 12.35
C LYS A 132 6.31 -8.77 13.79
N ASN A 133 6.66 -10.05 13.98
CA ASN A 133 6.93 -10.75 15.27
C ASN A 133 5.70 -11.13 16.13
N THR A 134 4.54 -11.36 15.52
CA THR A 134 3.31 -11.72 16.25
C THR A 134 3.14 -13.23 16.46
N GLY A 135 3.99 -14.08 15.89
CA GLY A 135 3.91 -15.54 16.07
C GLY A 135 2.78 -16.22 15.27
N SER A 136 2.06 -15.46 14.45
CA SER A 136 0.98 -15.97 13.61
C SER A 136 1.53 -16.52 12.29
N HIS A 137 1.26 -17.78 12.00
CA HIS A 137 1.67 -18.47 10.76
C HIS A 137 0.85 -18.05 9.52
N ASN A 138 0.14 -16.93 9.56
CA ASN A 138 -1.01 -16.72 8.69
C ASN A 138 -0.80 -15.47 7.83
N SER A 139 -0.23 -15.66 6.63
CA SER A 139 -0.14 -14.62 5.60
C SER A 139 -1.51 -14.06 5.20
N THR A 140 -2.58 -14.79 5.48
CA THR A 140 -3.99 -14.37 5.34
C THR A 140 -4.41 -13.24 6.25
N LEU A 141 -3.85 -13.14 7.47
CA LEU A 141 -4.08 -11.98 8.35
C LEU A 141 -3.50 -10.69 7.76
N GLY A 142 -2.66 -10.80 6.72
CA GLY A 142 -2.28 -9.66 5.89
C GLY A 142 -3.49 -8.97 5.24
N GLY A 143 -4.59 -9.70 4.96
CA GLY A 143 -5.84 -9.13 4.47
C GLY A 143 -6.46 -8.16 5.47
N ASP A 144 -6.52 -8.51 6.75
CA ASP A 144 -7.11 -7.66 7.79
C ASP A 144 -6.32 -6.37 8.06
N VAL A 145 -5.03 -6.39 7.74
CA VAL A 145 -4.20 -5.18 7.75
C VAL A 145 -4.32 -4.42 6.42
N CYS A 146 -4.30 -5.11 5.28
CA CYS A 146 -4.27 -4.47 3.97
C CYS A 146 -5.58 -3.73 3.66
N VAL A 147 -6.72 -4.38 3.91
CA VAL A 147 -8.05 -3.87 3.58
C VAL A 147 -8.29 -2.46 4.15
N PRO A 148 -8.20 -2.21 5.47
CA PRO A 148 -8.49 -0.90 6.05
C PRO A 148 -7.41 0.16 5.76
N TYR A 149 -6.13 -0.24 5.68
CA TYR A 149 -5.03 0.72 5.62
C TYR A 149 -4.61 1.11 4.20
N TRP A 150 -4.88 0.22 3.23
CA TRP A 150 -4.38 0.34 1.86
C TRP A 150 -5.42 0.18 0.77
N GLN A 151 -6.51 -0.54 1.01
CA GLN A 151 -7.58 -0.69 0.01
C GLN A 151 -8.78 0.26 0.25
N GLY A 152 -8.77 0.98 1.38
CA GLY A 152 -9.88 1.84 1.79
C GLY A 152 -11.14 1.05 2.21
N GLY A 153 -10.99 -0.23 2.55
CA GLY A 153 -12.12 -1.07 2.96
C GLY A 153 -12.52 -0.91 4.43
N PRO A 154 -13.38 -1.81 4.95
CA PRO A 154 -13.87 -1.78 6.32
C PRO A 154 -12.74 -1.78 7.35
N LYS A 155 -12.95 -1.11 8.50
CA LYS A 155 -11.96 -1.01 9.59
C LYS A 155 -11.67 -2.37 10.23
N GLU A 156 -12.63 -3.28 10.13
CA GLU A 156 -12.63 -4.62 10.65
C GLU A 156 -11.74 -5.58 9.86
N GLY A 157 -11.28 -5.18 8.66
CA GLY A 157 -10.47 -6.05 7.81
C GLY A 157 -11.26 -6.70 6.68
N ALA A 158 -10.75 -7.83 6.20
CA ALA A 158 -11.48 -8.66 5.25
C ALA A 158 -12.60 -9.42 5.99
N GLY A 159 -13.66 -9.80 5.28
CA GLY A 159 -14.69 -10.65 5.88
C GLY A 159 -14.16 -12.05 6.19
N ALA A 160 -14.74 -12.72 7.20
CA ALA A 160 -14.30 -14.06 7.62
C ALA A 160 -14.27 -15.10 6.47
N GLN A 161 -15.26 -15.07 5.56
CA GLN A 161 -15.25 -15.95 4.39
C GLN A 161 -14.11 -15.59 3.42
N GLN A 162 -13.84 -14.31 3.18
CA GLN A 162 -12.73 -13.88 2.32
C GLN A 162 -11.37 -14.31 2.90
N LEU A 163 -11.21 -14.27 4.22
CA LEU A 163 -10.02 -14.80 4.90
C LEU A 163 -9.89 -16.32 4.76
N ALA A 164 -11.00 -17.06 4.90
CA ALA A 164 -11.02 -18.50 4.70
C ALA A 164 -10.64 -18.88 3.25
N ASP A 165 -11.17 -18.16 2.27
CA ASP A 165 -10.89 -18.34 0.85
C ASP A 165 -9.41 -18.02 0.53
N LEU A 166 -8.87 -16.91 1.05
CA LEU A 166 -7.44 -16.59 0.94
C LEU A 166 -6.55 -17.66 1.57
N ASP A 167 -6.97 -18.25 2.68
CA ASP A 167 -6.22 -19.28 3.37
C ASP A 167 -6.20 -20.57 2.55
N ALA A 168 -7.34 -20.94 1.98
CA ALA A 168 -7.44 -22.05 1.03
C ALA A 168 -6.54 -21.81 -0.19
N PHE A 169 -6.53 -20.60 -0.76
CA PHE A 169 -5.66 -20.23 -1.87
C PHE A 169 -4.18 -20.36 -1.52
N PHE A 170 -3.73 -19.72 -0.44
CA PHE A 170 -2.34 -19.83 -0.01
C PHE A 170 -1.96 -21.27 0.36
N LYS A 171 -2.88 -22.06 0.93
CA LYS A 171 -2.64 -23.46 1.24
C LYS A 171 -2.45 -24.31 -0.01
N ALA A 172 -3.26 -24.07 -1.04
CA ALA A 172 -3.23 -24.81 -2.28
C ALA A 172 -2.01 -24.45 -3.15
N GLU A 173 -1.57 -23.20 -3.11
CA GLU A 173 -0.67 -22.67 -4.16
C GLU A 173 0.65 -22.08 -3.69
N SER A 174 0.82 -21.86 -2.39
CA SER A 174 2.11 -21.40 -1.87
C SER A 174 3.21 -22.43 -2.16
N GLY A 175 4.40 -21.92 -2.45
CA GLY A 175 5.60 -22.73 -2.57
C GLY A 175 5.99 -23.46 -1.27
N PRO A 176 7.01 -24.31 -1.33
CA PRO A 176 7.48 -25.08 -0.19
C PRO A 176 8.15 -24.18 0.88
N LYS A 177 8.32 -24.72 2.09
CA LYS A 177 8.90 -24.00 3.25
C LYS A 177 10.36 -23.56 3.04
N ASP A 178 11.09 -24.22 2.15
CA ASP A 178 12.47 -23.90 1.78
C ASP A 178 12.57 -22.93 0.59
N HIS A 179 11.45 -22.43 0.08
CA HIS A 179 11.45 -21.42 -0.98
C HIS A 179 12.14 -20.12 -0.52
N ALA A 180 12.79 -19.41 -1.45
CA ALA A 180 13.53 -18.17 -1.15
C ALA A 180 12.67 -17.06 -0.51
N THR A 181 11.36 -17.09 -0.73
CA THR A 181 10.40 -16.14 -0.15
C THR A 181 9.73 -16.64 1.13
N ALA A 182 9.98 -17.86 1.59
CA ALA A 182 9.44 -18.38 2.86
C ALA A 182 10.15 -17.80 4.11
N VAL A 183 11.05 -16.83 3.91
CA VAL A 183 11.86 -16.22 4.97
C VAL A 183 11.12 -15.03 5.58
N ASN A 184 11.23 -14.93 6.91
CA ASN A 184 10.74 -13.80 7.69
C ASN A 184 11.35 -12.47 7.23
N ILE A 185 10.55 -11.42 7.26
CA ILE A 185 10.98 -10.09 6.80
C ILE A 185 11.51 -9.33 8.00
N ASP A 186 12.76 -8.88 7.93
CA ASP A 186 13.29 -7.88 8.85
C ASP A 186 12.96 -6.48 8.32
N TRP A 187 11.83 -5.94 8.75
CA TRP A 187 11.43 -4.58 8.39
C TRP A 187 12.23 -3.50 9.13
N LYS A 188 12.83 -3.82 10.29
CA LYS A 188 13.62 -2.85 11.08
C LYS A 188 15.01 -2.65 10.48
N GLY A 189 15.60 -3.72 9.95
CA GLY A 189 16.90 -3.67 9.26
C GLY A 189 16.85 -3.08 7.85
N ARG A 190 15.66 -2.81 7.29
CA ARG A 190 15.51 -2.19 5.97
C ARG A 190 15.44 -0.68 6.12
N THR A 191 16.50 0.01 5.73
CA THR A 191 16.57 1.47 5.71
C THR A 191 16.40 2.02 4.29
N PHE A 192 15.86 3.22 4.20
CA PHE A 192 15.84 3.98 2.95
C PHE A 192 17.15 4.74 2.82
N THR A 193 17.76 4.63 1.66
CA THR A 193 18.80 5.55 1.23
C THR A 193 18.34 6.26 -0.02
N ILE A 194 18.39 7.60 0.03
CA ILE A 194 18.28 8.45 -1.15
C ILE A 194 19.72 8.91 -1.41
N PRO A 195 20.25 8.74 -2.64
CA PRO A 195 21.58 9.22 -2.98
C PRO A 195 21.73 10.71 -2.66
N GLU A 196 22.89 11.10 -2.12
CA GLU A 196 23.20 12.51 -1.82
C GLU A 196 23.14 13.39 -3.08
N THR A 197 23.48 12.80 -4.23
CA THR A 197 23.42 13.42 -5.55
C THR A 197 22.39 12.74 -6.42
N LEU A 198 21.46 13.52 -7.00
CA LEU A 198 20.37 13.00 -7.84
C LEU A 198 20.70 13.05 -9.35
N THR A 199 21.97 12.98 -9.69
CA THR A 199 22.51 13.03 -11.05
C THR A 199 23.24 11.73 -11.38
N GLY A 200 23.64 11.53 -12.64
CA GLY A 200 24.34 10.30 -13.08
C GLY A 200 23.42 9.16 -13.50
N GLY A 201 22.11 9.40 -13.56
CA GLY A 201 21.14 8.49 -14.17
C GLY A 201 21.16 8.51 -15.69
N ASP A 202 20.70 7.42 -16.29
CA ASP A 202 20.46 7.28 -17.73
C ASP A 202 18.96 7.26 -18.00
N ALA A 203 18.47 8.22 -18.77
CA ALA A 203 17.04 8.36 -19.05
C ALA A 203 16.43 7.20 -19.87
N ALA A 204 17.22 6.54 -20.74
CA ALA A 204 16.72 5.42 -21.53
C ALA A 204 16.60 4.15 -20.68
N ARG A 205 17.50 3.95 -19.72
CA ARG A 205 17.30 2.96 -18.66
C ARG A 205 16.16 3.37 -17.73
N GLY A 206 16.06 4.66 -17.42
CA GLY A 206 15.05 5.25 -16.56
C GLY A 206 13.63 4.99 -17.01
N GLU A 207 13.35 5.08 -18.31
CA GLU A 207 12.05 4.72 -18.86
C GLU A 207 11.70 3.26 -18.59
N LYS A 208 12.64 2.34 -18.81
CA LYS A 208 12.43 0.91 -18.54
C LYS A 208 12.21 0.65 -17.05
N GLN A 209 12.95 1.34 -16.18
CA GLN A 209 12.77 1.23 -14.74
C GLN A 209 11.46 1.88 -14.28
N ALA A 210 11.02 2.97 -14.89
CA ALA A 210 9.72 3.57 -14.60
C ALA A 210 8.58 2.60 -14.97
N VAL A 211 8.65 1.94 -16.13
CA VAL A 211 7.68 0.86 -16.46
C VAL A 211 7.75 -0.26 -15.43
N ARG A 212 8.95 -0.73 -15.07
CA ARG A 212 9.12 -1.82 -14.11
C ARG A 212 8.54 -1.50 -12.73
N TYR A 213 8.87 -0.34 -12.18
CA TYR A 213 8.58 0.02 -10.78
C TYR A 213 7.28 0.81 -10.60
N CYS A 214 6.85 1.55 -11.63
CA CYS A 214 5.65 2.38 -11.58
C CYS A 214 4.51 1.82 -12.45
N GLY A 215 4.82 1.03 -13.47
CA GLY A 215 3.86 0.46 -14.44
C GLY A 215 2.83 -0.48 -13.82
N THR A 216 3.02 -0.94 -12.58
CA THR A 216 1.97 -1.69 -11.89
C THR A 216 0.70 -0.85 -11.71
N CYS A 217 0.84 0.46 -11.44
CA CYS A 217 -0.26 1.34 -11.06
C CYS A 217 -0.38 2.59 -11.94
N HIS A 218 0.67 2.94 -12.67
CA HIS A 218 0.77 4.16 -13.45
C HIS A 218 0.99 3.85 -14.92
N GLU A 219 0.32 4.58 -15.80
CA GLU A 219 0.70 4.59 -17.20
C GLU A 219 2.04 5.31 -17.33
N VAL A 220 3.01 4.69 -17.99
CA VAL A 220 4.34 5.27 -18.22
C VAL A 220 4.52 5.53 -19.71
N ASN A 221 4.57 6.81 -20.08
CA ASN A 221 4.40 7.30 -21.45
C ASN A 221 3.09 6.81 -22.08
N ASP A 222 3.11 5.66 -22.74
CA ASP A 222 1.96 5.01 -23.40
C ASP A 222 1.83 3.52 -23.01
N ALA A 223 2.65 3.05 -22.06
CA ALA A 223 2.55 1.69 -21.54
C ALA A 223 1.38 1.62 -20.54
N GLU A 224 0.34 0.86 -20.89
CA GLU A 224 -0.81 0.62 -20.02
C GLU A 224 -0.36 0.02 -18.68
N PRO A 225 -0.96 0.46 -17.56
CA PRO A 225 -0.63 -0.09 -16.27
C PRO A 225 -1.14 -1.53 -16.14
N LEU A 226 -0.49 -2.33 -15.30
CA LEU A 226 -0.97 -3.68 -14.97
C LEU A 226 -2.32 -3.64 -14.25
N TYR A 227 -2.53 -2.66 -13.38
CA TYR A 227 -3.78 -2.40 -12.68
C TYR A 227 -4.20 -0.93 -12.83
N ASP A 228 -5.46 -0.70 -13.20
CA ASP A 228 -6.06 0.63 -13.35
C ASP A 228 -6.55 1.17 -11.98
N VAL A 229 -5.61 1.59 -11.13
CA VAL A 229 -5.88 2.01 -9.73
C VAL A 229 -5.91 3.54 -9.55
N GLY A 230 -6.60 4.25 -10.46
CA GLY A 230 -6.65 5.72 -10.42
C GLY A 230 -5.44 6.38 -11.09
N VAL A 231 -5.19 5.95 -12.33
CA VAL A 231 -3.98 6.17 -13.13
C VAL A 231 -3.54 7.64 -13.15
N ARG A 232 -2.26 7.84 -12.82
CA ARG A 232 -1.53 9.05 -13.21
C ARG A 232 -0.61 8.71 -14.37
N HIS A 233 -0.70 9.48 -15.44
CA HIS A 233 0.22 9.40 -16.57
C HIS A 233 1.59 9.94 -16.15
N LEU A 234 2.59 9.08 -16.16
CA LEU A 234 3.99 9.39 -15.90
C LEU A 234 4.70 9.55 -17.23
N LYS A 235 5.00 10.79 -17.62
CA LYS A 235 5.67 11.09 -18.88
C LYS A 235 7.09 11.60 -18.64
N GLY A 236 8.02 11.18 -19.49
CA GLY A 236 9.39 11.70 -19.49
C GLY A 236 9.42 13.22 -19.69
N GLY A 237 10.43 13.88 -19.13
CA GLY A 237 10.64 15.34 -19.30
C GLY A 237 9.58 16.25 -18.67
N THR A 238 8.70 15.71 -17.82
CA THR A 238 7.63 16.49 -17.18
C THR A 238 8.02 17.12 -15.85
N VAL A 239 9.20 16.78 -15.31
CA VAL A 239 9.64 17.22 -13.98
C VAL A 239 10.84 18.13 -14.12
N ALA A 240 10.72 19.36 -13.59
CA ALA A 240 11.84 20.29 -13.51
C ALA A 240 12.90 19.82 -12.50
N THR A 241 14.18 20.10 -12.78
CA THR A 241 15.34 19.68 -11.98
C THR A 241 15.23 20.04 -10.49
N ASP A 242 14.72 21.23 -10.17
CA ASP A 242 14.51 21.73 -8.80
C ASP A 242 13.42 20.97 -8.02
N ARG A 243 12.75 20.02 -8.67
CA ARG A 243 11.72 19.15 -8.09
C ARG A 243 12.17 17.70 -7.91
N LEU A 244 13.36 17.33 -8.38
CA LEU A 244 13.85 15.95 -8.32
C LEU A 244 14.00 15.45 -6.89
N ASP A 245 14.47 16.27 -5.94
CA ASP A 245 14.56 15.90 -4.52
C ASP A 245 13.19 15.55 -3.93
N ARG A 246 12.17 16.37 -4.22
CA ARG A 246 10.80 16.09 -3.77
C ARG A 246 10.21 14.84 -4.43
N LEU A 247 10.59 14.55 -5.67
CA LEU A 247 10.17 13.34 -6.36
C LEU A 247 10.86 12.10 -5.80
N ALA A 248 12.18 12.15 -5.61
CA ALA A 248 12.98 11.08 -5.00
C ALA A 248 12.44 10.71 -3.62
N LYS A 249 12.17 11.74 -2.79
CA LYS A 249 11.49 11.58 -1.50
C LYS A 249 10.12 10.95 -1.66
N ARG A 250 9.27 11.36 -2.61
CA ARG A 250 7.95 10.71 -2.78
C ARG A 250 8.03 9.25 -3.24
N ILE A 251 9.03 8.90 -4.05
CA ILE A 251 9.24 7.52 -4.53
C ILE A 251 9.72 6.62 -3.38
N LYS A 252 10.63 7.11 -2.54
CA LYS A 252 11.25 6.34 -1.44
C LYS A 252 10.57 6.51 -0.08
N ASP A 253 9.87 7.62 0.12
CA ASP A 253 9.30 8.09 1.39
C ASP A 253 7.92 8.73 1.13
N LYS A 254 6.91 7.89 0.94
CA LYS A 254 5.55 8.35 1.09
C LYS A 254 5.27 8.35 2.59
N GLY A 255 5.40 9.52 3.23
CA GLY A 255 5.26 9.80 4.66
C GLY A 255 3.98 9.35 5.40
N LYS A 256 3.31 8.29 4.94
CA LYS A 256 2.64 7.35 5.83
C LYS A 256 3.76 6.63 6.58
N SER A 257 3.97 7.01 7.84
CA SER A 257 4.86 6.26 8.73
C SER A 257 4.55 4.77 8.62
N ASN A 258 5.60 3.94 8.63
CA ASN A 258 5.43 2.53 8.93
C ASN A 258 4.49 2.46 10.14
N ASN A 259 3.30 1.90 10.00
CA ASN A 259 2.53 1.57 11.21
C ASN A 259 3.15 0.30 11.79
N ASP A 260 2.82 -0.05 13.02
CA ASP A 260 3.43 -1.19 13.71
C ASP A 260 3.13 -2.55 13.04
N PHE A 261 2.32 -2.57 11.97
CA PHE A 261 1.86 -3.77 11.28
C PHE A 261 2.39 -3.91 9.84
N MET A 262 2.63 -2.80 9.11
CA MET A 262 3.14 -2.79 7.74
C MET A 262 4.09 -1.61 7.48
N PRO A 263 5.17 -1.79 6.69
CA PRO A 263 5.96 -0.66 6.22
C PRO A 263 5.09 0.26 5.33
N GLY A 264 5.52 1.53 5.20
CA GLY A 264 4.93 2.47 4.27
C GLY A 264 5.02 1.99 2.81
N PHE A 265 4.32 2.70 1.92
CA PHE A 265 4.26 2.40 0.49
C PHE A 265 5.57 2.84 -0.19
N ASN A 266 6.64 2.08 0.04
CA ASN A 266 7.95 2.40 -0.49
C ASN A 266 8.62 1.16 -1.06
N ASP A 267 9.25 1.32 -2.22
CA ASP A 267 10.05 0.26 -2.80
C ASP A 267 11.43 0.21 -2.13
N GLN A 268 11.47 -0.52 -1.01
CA GLN A 268 12.68 -0.88 -0.27
C GLN A 268 13.62 -1.78 -1.09
N ARG A 269 13.17 -2.29 -2.25
CA ARG A 269 13.89 -3.23 -3.10
C ARG A 269 14.48 -2.54 -4.33
N MET A 270 14.09 -1.30 -4.62
CA MET A 270 14.63 -0.50 -5.73
C MET A 270 16.09 -0.08 -5.44
N PRO A 271 17.06 -0.50 -6.26
CA PRO A 271 18.44 -0.02 -6.17
C PRO A 271 18.55 1.51 -6.35
N GLU A 272 19.57 2.12 -5.75
CA GLU A 272 19.83 3.56 -5.89
C GLU A 272 20.03 3.97 -7.35
N GLN A 273 20.76 3.18 -8.14
CA GLN A 273 20.98 3.48 -9.55
C GLN A 273 19.67 3.48 -10.35
N ASP A 274 18.73 2.59 -10.04
CA ASP A 274 17.43 2.55 -10.72
C ASP A 274 16.60 3.80 -10.37
N LEU A 275 16.69 4.29 -9.12
CA LEU A 275 16.11 5.58 -8.75
C LEU A 275 16.73 6.72 -9.56
N LEU A 276 18.06 6.79 -9.67
CA LEU A 276 18.75 7.83 -10.45
C LEU A 276 18.35 7.79 -11.92
N ASP A 277 18.28 6.60 -12.52
CA ASP A 277 17.85 6.41 -13.90
C ASP A 277 16.39 6.91 -14.08
N ILE A 278 15.46 6.55 -13.18
CA ILE A 278 14.06 7.03 -13.20
C ILE A 278 14.00 8.56 -13.09
N LEU A 279 14.79 9.17 -12.21
CA LEU A 279 14.83 10.63 -12.07
C LEU A 279 15.34 11.30 -13.36
N ALA A 280 16.38 10.74 -13.99
CA ALA A 280 16.89 11.23 -15.27
C ALA A 280 15.85 11.12 -16.39
N PHE A 281 15.02 10.08 -16.39
CA PHE A 281 13.89 9.94 -17.32
C PHE A 281 12.86 11.08 -17.13
N PHE A 282 12.47 11.38 -15.90
CA PHE A 282 11.50 12.45 -15.63
C PHE A 282 12.03 13.85 -15.91
N GLU A 283 13.35 14.05 -15.82
CA GLU A 283 14.01 15.31 -16.13
C GLU A 283 14.20 15.55 -17.64
N LYS A 284 14.51 14.48 -18.41
CA LYS A 284 14.91 14.59 -19.82
C LYS A 284 13.78 15.12 -20.69
N LYS A 285 13.94 16.36 -21.17
CA LYS A 285 13.07 17.01 -22.18
C LYS A 285 13.29 16.49 -23.58
#